data_AF-A0A2V6ZUA0-F1
#
_entry.id   AF-A0A2V6ZUA0-F1
#
_cell.length_a   1.000
_cell.length_b   1.000
_cell.length_c   1.000
_cell.angle_alpha   90.00
_cell.angle_beta   90.00
_cell.angle_gamma   90.00
#
_symmetry.space_group_name_H-M   'P 1'
#
loop_
_entity.id
_entity.type
_entity.pdbx_description
1 polymer ?
#
loop_
_entity_poly.entity_id
_entity_poly.type
_entity_poly.pdbx_seq_one_letter_code
_entity_poly.pdbx_strand_id
1 'polypeptide(L)'
;MVDDDVRSAPTLTEMMRRRAALSPDQQYFRLYDETVTYGRLWAQSEKYAAGLARAGVAPGDKICLIYPTCAEFFYTFFGALRLGAVPVPLYPTLGVETTAAIFRDSEAVAVTTIGWFRAGVDE
;
A
#
# COMPACT_ATOMS: atom_id res chain seq x y z
N MET A 1 1.48 12.34 28.73
CA MET A 1 2.54 12.21 27.71
C MET A 1 2.09 11.14 26.74
N VAL A 2 1.81 11.50 25.50
CA VAL A 2 1.63 10.50 24.44
C VAL A 2 3.00 9.83 24.30
N ASP A 3 3.04 8.50 24.37
CA ASP A 3 4.27 7.75 24.17
C ASP A 3 4.68 7.90 22.70
N ASP A 4 5.64 8.80 22.45
CA ASP A 4 6.19 9.10 21.13
C ASP A 4 7.18 8.02 20.67
N ASP A 5 7.39 6.93 21.43
CA ASP A 5 8.16 5.81 20.92
C ASP A 5 7.45 5.19 19.71
N VAL A 6 8.12 5.26 18.55
CA VAL A 6 7.65 4.64 17.31
C VAL A 6 7.49 3.12 17.50
N ARG A 7 8.35 2.49 18.31
CA ARG A 7 8.36 1.04 18.50
C ARG A 7 7.22 0.54 19.40
N SER A 8 6.61 1.41 20.21
CA SER A 8 5.46 1.05 21.05
C SER A 8 4.11 1.19 20.33
N ALA A 9 4.12 1.58 19.04
CA ALA A 9 2.90 1.73 18.27
C ALA A 9 2.14 0.39 18.15
N PRO A 10 0.83 0.36 18.44
CA PRO A 10 0.02 -0.88 18.44
C PRO A 10 -0.29 -1.41 17.05
N THR A 11 -0.09 -0.61 16.00
CA THR A 11 -0.33 -1.00 14.62
C THR A 11 0.77 -0.47 13.71
N LEU A 12 0.96 -1.13 12.57
CA LEU A 12 1.89 -0.69 11.54
C LEU A 12 1.54 0.73 11.04
N THR A 13 0.26 1.04 10.85
CA THR A 13 -0.20 2.37 10.43
C THR A 13 0.16 3.45 11.45
N GLU A 14 -0.02 3.17 12.74
CA GLU A 14 0.33 4.10 13.81
C GLU A 14 1.84 4.28 13.93
N MET A 15 2.63 3.22 13.77
CA MET A 15 4.09 3.28 13.72
C MET A 15 4.55 4.24 12.61
N MET A 16 3.98 4.10 11.41
CA MET A 16 4.30 4.93 10.26
C MET A 16 3.88 6.38 10.47
N ARG A 17 2.69 6.63 11.05
CA ARG A 17 2.22 7.97 11.40
C ARG A 17 3.18 8.67 12.37
N ARG A 18 3.56 8.00 13.46
CA ARG A 18 4.52 8.53 14.46
C ARG A 18 5.87 8.82 13.81
N ARG A 19 6.40 7.87 13.04
CA ARG A 19 7.69 8.04 12.34
C ARG A 19 7.67 9.21 11.37
N ALA A 20 6.60 9.37 10.58
CA ALA A 20 6.47 10.48 9.64
C ALA A 20 6.34 11.84 10.33
N ALA A 21 5.76 11.90 11.54
CA ALA A 21 5.67 13.12 12.33
C ALA A 21 7.01 13.50 12.99
N LEU A 22 7.73 12.51 13.55
CA LEU A 22 8.97 12.73 14.29
C LEU A 22 10.19 12.91 13.40
N SER A 23 10.23 12.25 12.25
CA SER A 23 11.40 12.24 11.36
C SER A 23 10.96 12.19 9.89
N PRO A 24 10.25 13.24 9.40
CA PRO A 24 9.66 13.26 8.06
C PRO A 24 10.70 13.13 6.95
N ASP A 25 11.90 13.69 7.15
CA ASP A 25 12.97 13.71 6.14
C ASP A 25 13.85 12.47 6.17
N GLN A 26 13.66 11.58 7.15
CA GLN A 26 14.40 10.33 7.22
C GLN A 26 14.01 9.43 6.03
N GLN A 27 15.02 8.87 5.37
CA GLN A 27 14.83 7.91 4.28
C GLN A 27 14.09 6.66 4.80
N TYR A 28 13.08 6.23 4.04
CA TYR A 28 12.42 4.93 4.23
C TYR A 28 12.97 3.90 3.25
N PHE A 29 12.92 4.19 1.95
CA PHE A 29 13.58 3.38 0.91
C PHE A 29 14.15 4.27 -0.19
N ARG A 30 15.03 3.68 -0.98
CA ARG A 30 15.52 4.23 -2.24
C ARG A 30 15.09 3.32 -3.37
N LEU A 31 14.49 3.90 -4.41
CA LEU A 31 14.08 3.20 -5.62
C LEU A 31 14.85 3.84 -6.78
N TYR A 32 15.76 3.08 -7.41
CA TYR A 32 16.71 3.61 -8.39
C TYR A 32 17.47 4.84 -7.82
N ASP A 33 17.29 6.01 -8.41
CA ASP A 33 17.93 7.26 -7.98
C ASP A 33 17.02 8.17 -7.15
N GLU A 34 15.83 7.67 -6.80
CA GLU A 34 14.86 8.42 -6.00
C GLU A 34 14.83 7.93 -4.56
N THR A 35 14.99 8.87 -3.62
CA THR A 35 14.81 8.62 -2.20
C THR A 35 13.36 8.95 -1.80
N VAL A 36 12.68 7.98 -1.20
CA VAL A 36 11.37 8.17 -0.58
C VAL A 36 11.57 8.27 0.94
N THR A 37 11.21 9.42 1.49
CA THR A 37 11.23 9.68 2.93
C THR A 37 9.95 9.20 3.61
N TYR A 38 9.99 9.03 4.93
CA TYR A 38 8.79 8.69 5.71
C TYR A 38 7.67 9.73 5.54
N GLY A 39 8.00 11.02 5.56
CA GLY A 39 7.04 12.10 5.37
C GLY A 39 6.37 12.05 4.00
N ARG A 40 7.17 11.83 2.94
CA ARG A 40 6.65 11.69 1.57
C ARG A 40 5.73 10.47 1.43
N LEU A 41 6.17 9.31 1.92
CA LEU A 41 5.37 8.09 1.89
C LEU A 41 4.03 8.30 2.59
N TRP A 42 4.06 8.87 3.79
CA TRP A 42 2.85 9.12 4.58
C TRP A 42 1.91 10.08 3.85
N ALA A 43 2.40 11.19 3.32
CA ALA A 43 1.57 12.14 2.56
C ALA A 43 0.97 11.51 1.29
N GLN A 44 1.71 10.65 0.57
CA GLN A 44 1.17 9.96 -0.61
C GLN A 44 0.15 8.90 -0.23
N SER A 45 0.39 8.12 0.82
CA SER A 45 -0.56 7.10 1.28
C SER A 45 -1.95 7.67 1.60
N GLU A 46 -2.04 8.91 2.09
CA GLU A 46 -3.32 9.59 2.33
C GLU A 46 -4.09 9.83 1.02
N LYS A 47 -3.40 10.28 -0.03
CA LYS A 47 -4.01 10.50 -1.35
C LYS A 47 -4.51 9.19 -1.96
N TYR A 48 -3.76 8.12 -1.79
CA TYR A 48 -4.13 6.79 -2.27
C TYR A 48 -5.31 6.22 -1.48
N ALA A 49 -5.34 6.38 -0.15
CA ALA A 49 -6.50 6.03 0.67
C ALA A 49 -7.77 6.75 0.20
N ALA A 50 -7.69 8.04 -0.09
CA ALA A 50 -8.80 8.81 -0.65
C ALA A 50 -9.20 8.34 -2.06
N GLY A 51 -8.24 7.90 -2.88
CA GLY A 51 -8.51 7.28 -4.18
C GLY A 51 -9.29 5.97 -4.06
N LEU A 52 -8.86 5.08 -3.17
CA LEU A 52 -9.52 3.80 -2.88
C LEU A 52 -10.94 4.01 -2.37
N ALA A 53 -11.14 4.93 -1.42
CA ALA A 53 -12.46 5.27 -0.90
C ALA A 53 -13.41 5.77 -2.00
N ARG A 54 -12.92 6.63 -2.90
CA ARG A 54 -13.70 7.11 -4.06
C ARG A 54 -14.03 6.00 -5.07
N ALA A 55 -13.20 4.97 -5.14
CA ALA A 55 -13.46 3.78 -5.96
C ALA A 55 -14.43 2.78 -5.29
N GLY A 56 -14.93 3.08 -4.09
CA GLY A 56 -15.92 2.27 -3.38
C GLY A 56 -15.33 1.27 -2.38
N VAL A 57 -14.01 1.27 -2.16
CA VAL A 57 -13.38 0.41 -1.14
C VAL A 57 -13.75 0.91 0.26
N ALA A 58 -14.21 0.00 1.11
CA ALA A 58 -14.59 0.25 2.49
C ALA A 58 -13.59 -0.37 3.49
N PRO A 59 -13.60 0.06 4.77
CA PRO A 59 -12.86 -0.63 5.81
C PRO A 59 -13.26 -2.11 5.90
N GLY A 60 -12.27 -3.00 6.05
CA GLY A 60 -12.44 -4.46 6.05
C GLY A 60 -12.37 -5.12 4.68
N ASP A 61 -12.54 -4.37 3.59
CA ASP A 61 -12.43 -4.92 2.24
C ASP A 61 -11.01 -5.41 1.95
N LYS A 62 -10.91 -6.56 1.30
CA LYS A 62 -9.65 -7.10 0.79
C LYS A 62 -9.42 -6.54 -0.61
N ILE A 63 -8.21 -6.05 -0.89
CA ILE A 63 -7.84 -5.55 -2.22
C ILE A 63 -6.52 -6.19 -2.66
N CYS A 64 -6.49 -6.71 -3.88
CA CYS A 64 -5.27 -7.28 -4.43
C CYS A 64 -4.38 -6.20 -5.02
N LEU A 65 -3.10 -6.24 -4.67
CA LEU A 65 -2.10 -5.28 -5.15
C LEU A 65 -1.17 -6.01 -6.11
N ILE A 66 -1.27 -5.70 -7.41
CA ILE A 66 -0.36 -6.23 -8.44
C ILE A 66 0.42 -5.06 -9.03
N TYR A 67 1.68 -4.93 -8.63
CA TYR A 67 2.54 -3.83 -9.02
C TYR A 67 3.92 -4.35 -9.42
N PRO A 68 4.59 -3.73 -10.40
CA PRO A 68 6.02 -3.92 -10.59
C PRO A 68 6.79 -3.27 -9.43
N THR A 69 8.11 -3.37 -9.45
CA THR A 69 8.99 -2.63 -8.51
C THR A 69 8.81 -1.12 -8.70
N CYS A 70 8.02 -0.49 -7.84
CA CYS A 70 7.67 0.92 -7.91
C CYS A 70 7.32 1.50 -6.53
N ALA A 71 7.29 2.83 -6.40
CA ALA A 71 6.97 3.48 -5.13
C ALA A 71 5.45 3.46 -4.86
N GLU A 72 4.64 3.43 -5.91
CA GLU A 72 3.19 3.40 -5.90
C GLU A 72 2.63 2.16 -5.22
N PHE A 73 3.37 1.05 -5.23
CA PHE A 73 3.05 -0.12 -4.41
C PHE A 73 2.95 0.26 -2.94
N PHE A 74 3.98 0.92 -2.39
CA PHE A 74 3.99 1.32 -0.98
C PHE A 74 2.95 2.40 -0.67
N TYR A 75 2.72 3.34 -1.59
CA TYR A 75 1.66 4.34 -1.43
C TYR A 75 0.28 3.69 -1.35
N THR A 76 0.02 2.70 -2.21
CA THR A 76 -1.25 1.95 -2.21
C THR A 76 -1.37 1.05 -0.99
N PHE A 77 -0.30 0.32 -0.62
CA PHE A 77 -0.28 -0.56 0.53
C PHE A 77 -0.60 0.17 1.84
N PHE A 78 0.12 1.27 2.12
CA PHE A 78 -0.17 2.08 3.31
C PHE A 78 -1.48 2.86 3.17
N GLY A 79 -1.88 3.24 1.96
CA GLY A 79 -3.18 3.85 1.71
C GLY A 79 -4.34 2.92 2.08
N ALA A 80 -4.25 1.65 1.70
CA ALA A 80 -5.21 0.61 2.06
C ALA A 80 -5.30 0.44 3.58
N LEU A 81 -4.15 0.28 4.25
CA LEU A 81 -4.09 0.15 5.70
C LEU A 81 -4.64 1.38 6.43
N ARG A 82 -4.41 2.59 5.90
CA ARG A 82 -4.95 3.84 6.45
C ARG A 82 -6.46 3.96 6.27
N LEU A 83 -6.99 3.46 5.15
CA LEU A 83 -8.42 3.37 4.90
C LEU A 83 -9.09 2.32 5.81
N GLY A 84 -8.31 1.39 6.37
CA GLY A 84 -8.82 0.23 7.11
C GLY A 84 -9.14 -0.97 6.21
N ALA A 85 -8.74 -0.92 4.94
CA ALA A 85 -8.80 -2.05 4.02
C ALA A 85 -7.60 -3.00 4.24
N VAL A 86 -7.72 -4.22 3.72
CA VAL A 86 -6.72 -5.28 3.84
C VAL A 86 -5.99 -5.46 2.51
N PRO A 87 -4.74 -4.98 2.36
CA PRO A 87 -3.97 -5.21 1.15
C PRO A 87 -3.55 -6.68 1.03
N VAL A 88 -3.68 -7.25 -0.17
CA VAL A 88 -3.25 -8.59 -0.56
C VAL A 88 -2.18 -8.46 -1.64
N PRO A 89 -0.89 -8.35 -1.29
CA PRO A 89 0.19 -8.20 -2.26
C PRO A 89 0.41 -9.47 -3.07
N LEU A 90 0.47 -9.33 -4.39
CA LEU A 90 0.76 -10.42 -5.31
C LEU A 90 1.92 -10.04 -6.22
N TYR A 91 2.83 -10.99 -6.45
CA TYR A 91 3.92 -10.78 -7.39
C TYR A 91 3.38 -10.87 -8.82
N PRO A 92 3.71 -9.91 -9.71
CA PRO A 92 3.22 -9.96 -11.09
C PRO A 92 3.72 -11.15 -11.91
N THR A 93 4.81 -11.78 -11.48
CA THR A 93 5.37 -12.97 -12.13
C THR A 93 4.73 -14.27 -11.66
N LEU A 94 3.67 -14.21 -10.85
CA LEU A 94 2.87 -15.38 -10.51
C LEU A 94 2.15 -15.87 -11.77
N GLY A 95 2.16 -17.18 -12.01
CA GLY A 95 1.40 -17.77 -13.11
C GLY A 95 -0.10 -17.54 -12.92
N VAL A 96 -0.82 -17.44 -14.04
CA VAL A 96 -2.26 -17.15 -14.10
C VAL A 96 -3.09 -18.05 -13.18
N GLU A 97 -2.77 -19.35 -13.13
CA GLU A 97 -3.50 -20.32 -12.29
C GLU A 97 -3.36 -19.99 -10.80
N THR A 98 -2.15 -19.65 -10.34
CA THR A 98 -1.88 -19.28 -8.94
C THR A 98 -2.54 -17.96 -8.59
N THR A 99 -2.45 -16.96 -9.47
CA THR A 99 -3.11 -15.66 -9.28
C THR A 99 -4.62 -15.83 -9.17
N ALA A 100 -5.23 -16.61 -10.06
CA ALA A 100 -6.65 -16.90 -10.04
C ALA A 100 -7.09 -17.67 -8.79
N ALA A 101 -6.26 -18.59 -8.30
CA ALA A 101 -6.53 -19.29 -7.04
C ALA A 101 -6.55 -18.32 -5.85
N ILE A 102 -5.59 -17.40 -5.77
CA ILE A 102 -5.54 -16.40 -4.70
C ILE A 102 -6.69 -15.40 -4.81
N PHE A 103 -7.07 -14.97 -6.01
CA PHE A 103 -8.26 -14.12 -6.18
C PHE A 103 -9.54 -14.78 -5.68
N ARG A 104 -9.74 -16.07 -6.00
CA ARG A 104 -10.90 -16.82 -5.51
C ARG A 104 -10.92 -16.98 -3.99
N ASP A 105 -9.77 -17.23 -3.37
CA ASP A 105 -9.66 -17.44 -1.92
C ASP A 105 -9.69 -16.14 -1.12
N SER A 106 -9.04 -15.09 -1.65
CA SER A 106 -8.93 -13.81 -0.96
C SER A 106 -10.25 -13.04 -0.86
N GLU A 107 -11.27 -13.36 -1.67
CA GLU A 107 -12.53 -12.59 -1.74
C GLU A 107 -12.27 -11.07 -1.91
N ALA A 108 -11.19 -10.72 -2.61
CA ALA A 108 -10.84 -9.33 -2.82
C ALA A 108 -11.91 -8.63 -3.67
N VAL A 109 -12.33 -7.44 -3.27
CA VAL A 109 -13.37 -6.66 -3.95
C VAL A 109 -12.83 -5.86 -5.13
N ALA A 110 -11.51 -5.69 -5.20
CA ALA A 110 -10.83 -4.96 -6.25
C ALA A 110 -9.38 -5.44 -6.45
N VAL A 111 -8.86 -5.16 -7.65
CA VAL A 111 -7.44 -5.26 -7.98
C VAL A 111 -6.92 -3.86 -8.26
N THR A 112 -5.77 -3.52 -7.70
CA THR A 112 -5.10 -2.25 -7.95
C THR A 112 -3.75 -2.48 -8.63
N THR A 113 -3.46 -1.62 -9.61
CA THR A 113 -2.20 -1.60 -10.36
C THR A 113 -1.94 -0.17 -10.88
N ILE A 114 -0.86 0.02 -11.63
CA ILE A 114 -0.51 1.29 -12.26
C ILE A 114 -0.77 1.25 -13.77
N GLY A 115 -1.20 2.37 -14.34
CA GLY A 115 -1.75 2.43 -15.70
C GLY A 115 -0.85 1.85 -16.79
N TRP A 116 0.47 2.08 -16.73
CA TRP A 116 1.41 1.55 -17.71
C TRP A 116 1.74 0.06 -17.52
N PHE A 117 1.46 -0.50 -16.34
CA PHE A 117 1.65 -1.93 -16.06
C PHE A 117 0.37 -2.75 -16.29
N ARG A 118 -0.78 -2.07 -16.38
CA ARG A 118 -2.10 -2.69 -16.46
C ARG A 118 -2.21 -3.77 -17.55
N ALA A 119 -1.60 -3.57 -18.72
CA ALA A 119 -1.64 -4.56 -19.79
C ALA A 119 -1.13 -5.94 -19.33
N GLY A 120 -0.04 -5.99 -18.55
CA GLY A 120 0.49 -7.23 -17.99
C GLY A 120 -0.28 -7.79 -16.79
N VAL A 121 -1.38 -7.14 -16.39
CA VAL A 121 -2.31 -7.62 -15.34
C VAL A 121 -3.62 -8.09 -15.95
N ASP A 122 -4.05 -7.48 -17.07
CA ASP A 122 -5.27 -7.84 -17.80
C ASP A 122 -5.04 -9.08 -18.71
N GLU A 123 -3.80 -9.38 -19.08
CA GLU A 123 -3.36 -10.58 -19.83
C GLU A 123 -3.17 -11.82 -18.92
#